data_AF-A0A2N0WNK4-F1
#
_entry.id   AF-A0A2N0WNK4-F1
#
_cell.length_a   1.000
_cell.length_b   1.000
_cell.length_c   1.000
_cell.angle_alpha   90.00
_cell.angle_beta   90.00
_cell.angle_gamma   90.00
#
_symmetry.space_group_name_H-M   'P 1'
#
loop_
_entity.id
_entity.type
_entity.pdbx_description
1 polymer ?
#
loop_
_entity_poly.entity_id
_entity_poly.type
_entity_poly.pdbx_seq_one_letter_code
_entity_poly.pdbx_strand_id
1 'polypeptide(L)'
;MDLSITAYLSNLTFIVMFLVVIFAAKWLYNLTTSYNTFEQITEHKNLALSTSIMGFVSANTIIYVSMLIGPSHGLKADVFNVGMYTLLGMGLLLVSRFINDKVLLHSFCNSNQLIEKQNMSVGLAQAASYITSGLIIGGALMGEGSFISALAFYALGQVLLIVFTKFYDIFTKFKLLTELEKNNIAAATSFSATVIAIGIILLHALAGEFVSWQSSLTLFFIDALIAFAALPLVRILIDKLLFPSINIDNAIEQEQNIAVALLEGAIAISVALVIFFAL
;
A
#
# COMPACT_ATOMS: atom_id res chain seq x y z
N MET A 1 -9.61 -34.01 -23.76
CA MET A 1 -10.19 -33.79 -22.43
C MET A 1 -9.09 -33.81 -21.35
N ASP A 2 -7.83 -33.53 -21.73
CA ASP A 2 -6.65 -33.60 -20.86
C ASP A 2 -6.23 -32.24 -20.28
N LEU A 3 -7.10 -31.24 -20.43
CA LEU A 3 -6.91 -29.87 -19.97
C LEU A 3 -7.23 -29.66 -18.48
N SER A 4 -7.59 -30.72 -17.73
CA SER A 4 -8.03 -30.57 -16.33
C SER A 4 -6.90 -30.82 -15.32
N ILE A 5 -6.26 -31.99 -15.30
CA ILE A 5 -5.42 -32.40 -14.17
C ILE A 5 -4.13 -31.59 -14.06
N THR A 6 -3.43 -31.34 -15.16
CA THR A 6 -2.15 -30.60 -15.16
C THR A 6 -2.33 -29.13 -14.78
N ALA A 7 -3.41 -28.50 -15.25
CA ALA A 7 -3.78 -27.14 -14.88
C ALA A 7 -4.14 -27.05 -13.39
N TYR A 8 -4.92 -28.00 -12.85
CA TYR A 8 -5.23 -28.04 -11.41
C TYR A 8 -3.98 -28.24 -10.55
N LEU A 9 -3.04 -29.11 -10.96
CA LEU A 9 -1.77 -29.31 -10.26
C LEU A 9 -0.89 -28.06 -10.28
N SER A 10 -0.86 -27.34 -11.41
CA SER A 10 -0.16 -26.06 -11.55
C SER A 10 -0.74 -25.02 -10.58
N ASN A 11 -2.07 -24.83 -10.60
CA ASN A 11 -2.75 -23.88 -9.72
C ASN A 11 -2.55 -24.22 -8.23
N LEU A 12 -2.61 -25.52 -7.89
CA LEU A 12 -2.35 -25.97 -6.52
C LEU A 12 -0.92 -25.66 -6.08
N THR A 13 0.06 -25.76 -6.99
CA THR A 13 1.46 -25.43 -6.71
C THR A 13 1.59 -23.95 -6.32
N PHE A 14 0.96 -23.04 -7.05
CA PHE A 14 0.96 -21.62 -6.71
C PHE A 14 0.21 -21.35 -5.40
N ILE A 15 -0.93 -21.99 -5.14
CA ILE A 15 -1.63 -21.84 -3.85
C ILE A 15 -0.75 -22.28 -2.67
N VAL A 16 -0.06 -23.42 -2.78
CA VAL A 16 0.86 -23.90 -1.73
C VAL A 16 2.00 -22.91 -1.53
N MET A 17 2.58 -22.40 -2.63
CA MET A 17 3.65 -21.40 -2.56
C MET A 17 3.19 -20.10 -1.91
N PHE A 18 1.96 -19.65 -2.20
CA PHE A 18 1.35 -18.48 -1.57
C PHE A 18 1.18 -18.65 -0.05
N LEU A 19 0.76 -19.85 0.41
CA LEU A 19 0.69 -20.13 1.84
C LEU A 19 2.07 -19.99 2.49
N VAL A 20 3.12 -20.55 1.88
CA VAL A 20 4.50 -20.40 2.34
C VAL A 20 4.90 -18.92 2.42
N VAL A 21 4.54 -18.12 1.40
CA VAL A 21 4.79 -16.67 1.34
C VAL A 21 4.10 -15.92 2.48
N ILE A 22 2.83 -16.20 2.79
CA ILE A 22 2.13 -15.55 3.91
C ILE A 22 2.78 -15.91 5.26
N PHE A 23 3.10 -17.18 5.48
CA PHE A 23 3.79 -17.60 6.70
C PHE A 23 5.15 -16.91 6.82
N ALA A 24 5.93 -16.91 5.74
CA ALA A 24 7.22 -16.23 5.68
C ALA A 24 7.07 -14.73 5.97
N ALA A 25 6.08 -14.03 5.42
CA ALA A 25 5.83 -12.63 5.68
C ALA A 25 5.55 -12.34 7.17
N LYS A 26 4.75 -13.18 7.85
CA LYS A 26 4.48 -13.01 9.29
C LYS A 26 5.74 -13.20 10.14
N TRP A 27 6.56 -14.20 9.81
CA TRP A 27 7.84 -14.44 10.49
C TRP A 27 8.83 -13.32 10.21
N LEU A 28 8.93 -12.87 8.96
CA LEU A 28 9.81 -11.79 8.53
C LEU A 28 9.48 -10.49 9.28
N TYR A 29 8.20 -10.16 9.42
CA TYR A 29 7.78 -9.00 10.21
C TYR A 29 8.27 -9.08 11.66
N ASN A 30 8.14 -10.27 12.29
CA ASN A 30 8.58 -10.51 13.66
C ASN A 30 10.12 -10.42 13.82
N LEU A 31 10.87 -11.01 12.90
CA LEU A 31 12.33 -11.03 12.92
C LEU A 31 12.95 -9.64 12.70
N THR A 32 12.20 -8.74 12.07
CA THR A 32 12.64 -7.36 11.78
C THR A 32 12.16 -6.34 12.82
N THR A 33 11.60 -6.81 13.94
CA THR A 33 11.19 -5.99 15.08
C THR A 33 11.94 -6.36 16.35
N SER A 34 12.09 -5.40 17.27
CA SER A 34 12.72 -5.62 18.58
C SER A 34 11.80 -6.25 19.63
N TYR A 35 10.55 -6.54 19.29
CA TYR A 35 9.51 -7.05 20.19
C TYR A 35 8.87 -8.31 19.63
N ASN A 36 8.32 -9.16 20.52
CA ASN A 36 7.64 -10.38 20.13
C ASN A 36 6.23 -10.08 19.62
N THR A 37 6.03 -10.18 18.31
CA THR A 37 4.74 -9.89 17.70
C THR A 37 3.68 -10.96 18.00
N PHE A 38 4.07 -12.19 18.34
CA PHE A 38 3.13 -13.24 18.71
C PHE A 38 2.52 -12.94 20.08
N GLU A 39 3.37 -12.70 21.08
CA GLU A 39 2.95 -12.29 22.44
C GLU A 39 2.03 -11.07 22.42
N GLN A 40 2.40 -10.04 21.65
CA GLN A 40 1.58 -8.83 21.49
C GLN A 40 0.18 -9.12 20.91
N ILE A 41 0.04 -10.08 20.00
CA ILE A 41 -1.25 -10.44 19.42
C ILE A 41 -2.04 -11.38 20.33
N THR A 42 -1.40 -12.41 20.89
CA THR A 42 -2.09 -13.48 21.62
C THR A 42 -2.40 -13.11 23.06
N GLU A 43 -1.45 -12.47 23.75
CA GLU A 43 -1.57 -12.15 25.17
C GLU A 43 -2.11 -10.74 25.37
N HIS A 44 -1.53 -9.76 24.68
CA HIS A 44 -1.92 -8.36 24.81
C HIS A 44 -3.09 -7.94 23.92
N LYS A 45 -3.51 -8.79 22.98
CA LYS A 45 -4.60 -8.51 22.02
C LYS A 45 -4.42 -7.17 21.29
N ASN A 46 -3.16 -6.83 20.98
CA ASN A 46 -2.78 -5.53 20.46
C ASN A 46 -3.33 -5.33 19.04
N LEU A 47 -4.44 -4.59 18.94
CA LEU A 47 -5.13 -4.33 17.67
C LEU A 47 -4.29 -3.45 16.73
N ALA A 48 -3.62 -2.42 17.27
CA ALA A 48 -2.79 -1.52 16.46
C ALA A 48 -1.67 -2.27 15.72
N LEU A 49 -0.94 -3.14 16.45
CA LEU A 49 0.08 -3.97 15.85
C LEU A 49 -0.52 -4.98 14.85
N SER A 50 -1.66 -5.59 15.19
CA SER A 50 -2.34 -6.54 14.32
C SER A 50 -2.75 -5.91 12.99
N THR A 51 -3.24 -4.67 13.01
CA THR A 51 -3.60 -3.91 11.81
C THR A 51 -2.37 -3.58 10.96
N SER A 52 -1.26 -3.17 11.58
CA SER A 52 0.00 -2.93 10.86
C SER A 52 0.51 -4.22 10.17
N ILE A 53 0.49 -5.36 10.88
CA ILE A 53 0.85 -6.68 10.33
C ILE A 53 -0.11 -7.11 9.22
N MET A 54 -1.41 -6.84 9.35
CA MET A 54 -2.39 -7.11 8.31
C MET A 54 -2.00 -6.40 7.01
N GLY A 55 -1.69 -5.10 7.06
CA GLY A 55 -1.24 -4.37 5.87
C GLY A 55 0.06 -4.91 5.28
N PHE A 56 1.01 -5.34 6.12
CA PHE A 56 2.25 -5.97 5.64
C PHE A 56 1.99 -7.30 4.93
N VAL A 57 1.12 -8.15 5.49
CA VAL A 57 0.73 -9.42 4.84
C VAL A 57 -0.03 -9.14 3.54
N SER A 58 -0.97 -8.19 3.53
CA SER A 58 -1.68 -7.76 2.32
C SER A 58 -0.73 -7.25 1.23
N ALA A 59 0.30 -6.49 1.58
CA ALA A 59 1.32 -6.03 0.64
C ALA A 59 2.10 -7.19 0.00
N ASN A 60 2.50 -8.19 0.81
CA ASN A 60 3.14 -9.40 0.28
C ASN A 60 2.20 -10.21 -0.63
N THR A 61 0.90 -10.24 -0.33
CA THR A 61 -0.10 -10.83 -1.22
C THR A 61 -0.20 -10.10 -2.55
N ILE A 62 -0.22 -8.77 -2.53
CA ILE A 62 -0.25 -7.96 -3.76
C ILE A 62 0.98 -8.25 -4.62
N ILE A 63 2.18 -8.21 -4.01
CA ILE A 63 3.44 -8.54 -4.68
C ILE A 63 3.39 -9.94 -5.30
N TYR A 64 2.92 -10.93 -4.54
CA TYR A 64 2.81 -12.31 -5.03
C TYR A 64 1.85 -12.43 -6.21
N VAL A 65 0.66 -11.81 -6.12
CA VAL A 65 -0.35 -11.83 -7.19
C VAL A 65 0.19 -11.17 -8.45
N SER A 66 0.92 -10.05 -8.34
CA SER A 66 1.55 -9.41 -9.50
C SER A 66 2.50 -10.34 -10.25
N MET A 67 3.18 -11.26 -9.55
CA MET A 67 4.09 -12.21 -10.18
C MET A 67 3.38 -13.35 -10.91
N LEU A 68 2.09 -13.58 -10.63
CA LEU A 68 1.28 -14.59 -11.34
C LEU A 68 0.76 -14.07 -12.70
N ILE A 69 0.85 -12.76 -12.94
CA ILE A 69 0.34 -12.13 -14.16
C ILE A 69 1.47 -12.12 -15.18
N GLY A 70 1.29 -12.83 -16.30
CA GLY A 70 2.25 -12.86 -17.40
C GLY A 70 2.16 -14.14 -18.24
N PRO A 71 2.90 -14.21 -19.36
CA PRO A 71 2.98 -15.42 -20.16
C PRO A 71 3.67 -16.55 -19.38
N SER A 72 3.11 -17.76 -19.45
CA SER A 72 3.73 -18.95 -18.85
C SER A 72 4.85 -19.48 -19.75
N HIS A 73 5.99 -19.79 -19.16
CA HIS A 73 7.12 -20.45 -19.82
C HIS A 73 7.31 -21.89 -19.32
N GLY A 74 6.28 -22.44 -18.68
CA GLY A 74 6.24 -23.78 -18.11
C GLY A 74 6.45 -23.78 -16.60
N LEU A 75 5.80 -24.73 -15.92
CA LEU A 75 5.66 -24.76 -14.46
C LEU A 75 6.97 -24.56 -13.69
N LYS A 76 8.07 -25.18 -14.13
CA LYS A 76 9.37 -25.05 -13.44
C LYS A 76 9.93 -23.63 -13.51
N ALA A 77 9.85 -23.00 -14.68
CA ALA A 77 10.32 -21.64 -14.88
C ALA A 77 9.43 -20.66 -14.11
N ASP A 78 8.11 -20.85 -14.18
CA ASP A 78 7.15 -19.98 -13.52
C ASP A 78 7.28 -20.06 -11.99
N VAL A 79 7.40 -21.27 -11.41
CA VAL A 79 7.63 -21.44 -9.96
C VAL A 79 8.93 -20.76 -9.51
N PHE A 80 10.01 -20.91 -10.29
CA PHE A 80 11.28 -20.27 -9.97
C PHE A 80 11.18 -18.74 -10.03
N ASN A 81 10.58 -18.20 -11.10
CA ASN A 81 10.43 -16.76 -11.30
C ASN A 81 9.53 -16.14 -10.23
N VAL A 82 8.34 -16.69 -10.02
CA VAL A 82 7.40 -16.18 -9.00
C VAL A 82 8.04 -16.24 -7.62
N GLY A 83 8.73 -17.34 -7.28
CA GLY A 83 9.45 -17.46 -6.01
C GLY A 83 10.54 -16.40 -5.83
N MET A 84 11.43 -16.26 -6.83
CA MET A 84 12.56 -15.32 -6.78
C MET A 84 12.08 -13.85 -6.70
N TYR A 85 11.15 -13.45 -7.57
CA TYR A 85 10.66 -12.08 -7.59
C TYR A 85 9.77 -11.74 -6.40
N THR A 86 9.02 -12.71 -5.86
CA THR A 86 8.31 -12.51 -4.59
C THR A 86 9.31 -12.23 -3.47
N LEU A 87 10.40 -13.00 -3.36
CA LEU A 87 11.44 -12.78 -2.35
C LEU A 87 12.11 -11.40 -2.50
N LEU A 88 12.41 -10.99 -3.74
CA LEU A 88 12.90 -9.65 -4.02
C LEU A 88 11.90 -8.58 -3.54
N GLY A 89 10.63 -8.74 -3.88
CA GLY A 89 9.56 -7.83 -3.46
C GLY A 89 9.42 -7.77 -1.93
N MET A 90 9.55 -8.89 -1.21
CA MET A 90 9.59 -8.89 0.26
C MET A 90 10.75 -8.04 0.79
N GLY A 91 11.93 -8.16 0.18
CA GLY A 91 13.10 -7.34 0.53
C GLY A 91 12.85 -5.86 0.30
N LEU A 92 12.30 -5.49 -0.85
CA LEU A 92 11.91 -4.10 -1.15
C LEU A 92 10.85 -3.58 -0.18
N LEU A 93 9.90 -4.42 0.24
CA LEU A 93 8.86 -4.03 1.20
C LEU A 93 9.46 -3.77 2.60
N LEU A 94 10.49 -4.49 3.01
CA LEU A 94 11.24 -4.18 4.25
C LEU A 94 11.97 -2.84 4.16
N VAL A 95 12.54 -2.52 2.98
CA VAL A 95 13.14 -1.20 2.74
C VAL A 95 12.07 -0.11 2.81
N SER A 96 10.92 -0.32 2.18
CA SER A 96 9.77 0.59 2.27
C SER A 96 9.28 0.76 3.70
N ARG A 97 9.27 -0.31 4.50
CA ARG A 97 8.94 -0.23 5.92
C ARG A 97 9.89 0.70 6.68
N PHE A 98 11.19 0.56 6.45
CA PHE A 98 12.18 1.47 7.05
C PHE A 98 11.96 2.93 6.62
N ILE A 99 11.69 3.17 5.34
CA ILE A 99 11.39 4.51 4.80
C ILE A 99 10.13 5.07 5.46
N ASN A 100 9.06 4.29 5.54
CA ASN A 100 7.80 4.69 6.17
C ASN A 100 8.03 5.05 7.65
N ASP A 101 8.80 4.24 8.38
CA ASP A 101 9.04 4.47 9.79
C ASP A 101 9.94 5.68 10.08
N LYS A 102 10.91 5.97 9.21
CA LYS A 102 11.90 7.04 9.45
C LYS A 102 11.58 8.35 8.76
N VAL A 103 10.85 8.32 7.65
CA VAL A 103 10.61 9.48 6.80
C VAL A 103 9.14 9.88 6.84
N LEU A 104 8.23 8.93 6.60
CA LEU A 104 6.79 9.21 6.54
C LEU A 104 6.26 9.51 7.95
N LEU A 105 6.45 8.60 8.90
CA LEU A 105 5.97 8.67 10.29
C LEU A 105 7.06 9.17 11.25
N HIS A 106 7.82 10.17 10.84
CA HIS A 106 9.03 10.63 11.54
C HIS A 106 8.80 11.40 12.86
N SER A 107 7.59 11.90 13.13
CA SER A 107 7.35 12.77 14.29
C SER A 107 7.27 12.04 15.64
N PHE A 108 7.17 10.72 15.64
CA PHE A 108 7.06 9.92 16.86
C PHE A 108 7.74 8.56 16.72
N CYS A 109 7.97 7.88 17.85
CA CYS A 109 8.51 6.52 17.83
C CYS A 109 7.40 5.51 17.53
N ASN A 110 7.40 4.93 16.33
CA ASN A 110 6.39 3.97 15.90
C ASN A 110 6.30 2.74 16.82
N SER A 111 7.44 2.19 17.26
CA SER A 111 7.44 1.04 18.18
C SER A 111 6.74 1.37 19.51
N ASN A 112 6.99 2.56 20.08
CA ASN A 112 6.29 2.99 21.29
C ASN A 112 4.78 3.14 21.01
N GLN A 113 4.41 3.83 19.92
CA GLN A 113 3.02 4.04 19.55
C GLN A 113 2.25 2.73 19.36
N LEU A 114 2.85 1.73 18.71
CA LEU A 114 2.22 0.43 18.48
C LEU A 114 2.17 -0.45 19.73
N ILE A 115 3.23 -0.45 20.53
CA ILE A 115 3.38 -1.45 21.62
C ILE A 115 2.89 -0.91 22.95
N GLU A 116 3.39 0.25 23.38
CA GLU A 116 3.03 0.83 24.68
C GLU A 116 1.66 1.51 24.62
N LYS A 117 1.42 2.32 23.59
CA LYS A 117 0.17 3.08 23.45
C LYS A 117 -0.93 2.35 22.72
N GLN A 118 -0.62 1.23 22.04
CA GLN A 118 -1.54 0.48 21.17
C GLN A 118 -2.35 1.41 20.25
N ASN A 119 -1.67 2.40 19.66
CA ASN A 119 -2.26 3.46 18.86
C ASN A 119 -2.72 2.91 17.52
N MET A 120 -4.03 2.69 17.40
CA MET A 120 -4.69 2.15 16.21
C MET A 120 -4.49 3.04 14.98
N SER A 121 -4.42 4.35 15.16
CA SER A 121 -4.24 5.31 14.06
C SER A 121 -2.88 5.15 13.38
N VAL A 122 -1.82 4.97 14.17
CA VAL A 122 -0.48 4.65 13.65
C VAL A 122 -0.46 3.27 12.99
N GLY A 123 -1.14 2.28 13.58
CA GLY A 123 -1.29 0.95 12.98
C GLY A 123 -1.96 0.97 11.61
N LEU A 124 -3.05 1.73 11.46
CA LEU A 124 -3.76 1.95 10.20
C LEU A 124 -2.88 2.65 9.15
N ALA A 125 -2.23 3.75 9.53
CA ALA A 125 -1.35 4.50 8.62
C ALA A 125 -0.18 3.64 8.11
N GLN A 126 0.45 2.83 8.98
CA GLN A 126 1.48 1.87 8.56
C GLN A 126 0.91 0.81 7.62
N ALA A 127 -0.24 0.23 7.95
CA ALA A 127 -0.87 -0.80 7.13
C ALA A 127 -1.12 -0.31 5.70
N ALA A 128 -1.69 0.90 5.56
CA ALA A 128 -1.95 1.52 4.27
C ALA A 128 -0.67 1.85 3.49
N SER A 129 0.37 2.30 4.19
CA SER A 129 1.68 2.59 3.58
C SER A 129 2.36 1.31 3.06
N TYR A 130 2.20 0.18 3.77
CA TYR A 130 2.66 -1.12 3.28
C TYR A 130 1.87 -1.58 2.06
N ILE A 131 0.54 -1.53 2.11
CA ILE A 131 -0.33 -1.91 0.98
C ILE A 131 0.05 -1.12 -0.27
N THR A 132 0.21 0.20 -0.11
CA THR A 132 0.62 1.11 -1.19
C THR A 132 2.01 0.79 -1.72
N SER A 133 2.95 0.49 -0.84
CA SER A 133 4.27 0.02 -1.24
C SER A 133 4.20 -1.32 -1.97
N GLY A 134 3.32 -2.23 -1.56
CA GLY A 134 3.05 -3.50 -2.24
C GLY A 134 2.51 -3.30 -3.65
N LEU A 135 1.62 -2.33 -3.87
CA LEU A 135 1.14 -1.95 -5.21
C LEU A 135 2.28 -1.40 -6.07
N ILE A 136 3.10 -0.50 -5.53
CA ILE A 136 4.26 0.07 -6.25
C ILE A 136 5.28 -1.02 -6.62
N ILE A 137 5.63 -1.88 -5.66
CA ILE A 137 6.57 -2.99 -5.87
C ILE A 137 5.99 -3.98 -6.89
N GLY A 138 4.72 -4.36 -6.73
CA GLY A 138 4.02 -5.26 -7.63
C GLY A 138 4.03 -4.74 -9.06
N GLY A 139 3.64 -3.48 -9.27
CA GLY A 139 3.72 -2.83 -10.58
C GLY A 139 5.13 -2.81 -11.15
N ALA A 140 6.10 -2.32 -10.38
CA ALA A 140 7.48 -2.17 -10.84
C ALA A 140 8.16 -3.51 -11.21
N LEU A 141 7.72 -4.63 -10.61
CA LEU A 141 8.22 -5.97 -10.90
C LEU A 141 7.42 -6.69 -11.99
N MET A 142 6.19 -6.28 -12.29
CA MET A 142 5.32 -6.97 -13.26
C MET A 142 5.71 -6.69 -14.72
N GLY A 143 6.24 -5.49 -15.01
CA GLY A 143 6.63 -5.12 -16.37
C GLY A 143 7.86 -5.88 -16.88
N GLU A 144 7.98 -6.02 -18.21
CA GLU A 144 9.10 -6.69 -18.91
C GLU A 144 10.43 -5.91 -18.86
N GLY A 145 10.58 -5.00 -17.90
CA GLY A 145 11.77 -4.20 -17.72
C GLY A 145 12.95 -5.00 -17.16
N SER A 146 14.13 -4.38 -17.23
CA SER A 146 15.31 -4.86 -16.50
C SER A 146 15.13 -4.71 -14.98
N PHE A 147 15.97 -5.41 -14.22
CA PHE A 147 16.09 -5.20 -12.77
C PHE A 147 16.37 -3.73 -12.39
N ILE A 148 17.13 -3.01 -13.23
CA ILE A 148 17.47 -1.59 -13.01
C ILE A 148 16.22 -0.71 -13.14
N SER A 149 15.38 -0.94 -14.15
CA SER A 149 14.12 -0.20 -14.31
C SER A 149 13.15 -0.50 -13.16
N ALA A 150 13.04 -1.76 -12.73
CA ALA A 150 12.19 -2.11 -11.59
C ALA A 150 12.63 -1.37 -10.31
N LEU A 151 13.93 -1.36 -10.01
CA LEU A 151 14.47 -0.65 -8.84
C LEU A 151 14.29 0.88 -8.96
N ALA A 152 14.48 1.44 -10.14
CA ALA A 152 14.30 2.87 -10.39
C ALA A 152 12.84 3.30 -10.19
N PHE A 153 11.88 2.57 -10.76
CA PHE A 153 10.46 2.88 -10.60
C PHE A 153 9.93 2.61 -9.19
N TYR A 154 10.44 1.57 -8.52
CA TYR A 154 10.24 1.40 -7.08
C TYR A 154 10.69 2.63 -6.31
N ALA A 155 11.92 3.10 -6.54
CA ALA A 155 12.46 4.27 -5.85
C ALA A 155 11.65 5.54 -6.15
N LEU A 156 11.25 5.76 -7.40
CA LEU A 156 10.40 6.88 -7.79
C LEU A 156 9.03 6.82 -7.11
N GLY A 157 8.39 5.64 -7.04
CA GLY A 157 7.14 5.44 -6.34
C GLY A 157 7.25 5.74 -4.83
N GLN A 158 8.32 5.29 -4.18
CA GLN A 158 8.58 5.58 -2.76
C GLN A 158 8.83 7.08 -2.53
N VAL A 159 9.58 7.75 -3.41
CA VAL A 159 9.77 9.20 -3.35
C VAL A 159 8.44 9.93 -3.50
N LEU A 160 7.61 9.52 -4.46
CA LEU A 160 6.32 10.15 -4.69
C LEU A 160 5.37 9.96 -3.49
N LEU A 161 5.39 8.78 -2.86
CA LEU A 161 4.65 8.52 -1.62
C LEU A 161 5.06 9.50 -0.50
N ILE A 162 6.36 9.70 -0.29
CA ILE A 162 6.89 10.67 0.70
C ILE A 162 6.43 12.09 0.36
N VAL A 163 6.55 12.48 -0.92
CA VAL A 163 6.13 13.80 -1.39
C VAL A 163 4.65 13.98 -1.10
N PHE A 164 3.80 13.02 -1.47
CA PHE A 164 2.37 13.10 -1.23
C PHE A 164 2.04 13.28 0.26
N THR A 165 2.63 12.48 1.15
CA THR A 165 2.37 12.62 2.58
C THR A 165 2.73 14.02 3.11
N LYS A 166 3.78 14.66 2.59
CA LYS A 166 4.13 16.04 2.96
C LYS A 166 3.11 17.06 2.44
N PHE A 167 2.56 16.84 1.26
CA PHE A 167 1.53 17.69 0.67
C PHE A 167 0.14 17.44 1.25
N TYR A 168 -0.08 16.31 1.92
CA TYR A 168 -1.38 15.93 2.48
C TYR A 168 -1.96 17.01 3.41
N ASP A 169 -1.16 17.51 4.35
CA ASP A 169 -1.55 18.55 5.31
C ASP A 169 -2.01 19.86 4.63
N ILE A 170 -1.50 20.14 3.41
CA ILE A 170 -1.87 21.35 2.65
C ILE A 170 -3.33 21.25 2.18
N PHE A 171 -3.79 20.05 1.82
CA PHE A 171 -5.14 19.84 1.30
C PHE A 171 -6.16 19.47 2.38
N THR A 172 -5.72 18.88 3.50
CA THR A 172 -6.62 18.44 4.58
C THR A 172 -6.80 19.44 5.72
N LYS A 173 -6.10 20.58 5.70
CA LYS A 173 -6.16 21.67 6.70
C LYS A 173 -5.90 21.28 8.17
N PHE A 174 -5.57 20.02 8.45
CA PHE A 174 -5.08 19.52 9.73
C PHE A 174 -3.70 18.88 9.56
N LYS A 175 -2.95 18.80 10.66
CA LYS A 175 -1.60 18.20 10.66
C LYS A 175 -1.69 16.69 10.87
N LEU A 176 -1.45 15.89 9.84
CA LEU A 176 -1.62 14.44 9.88
C LEU A 176 -0.86 13.79 11.05
N LEU A 177 0.45 14.07 11.18
CA LEU A 177 1.28 13.38 12.17
C LEU A 177 0.87 13.72 13.61
N THR A 178 0.37 14.93 13.84
CA THR A 178 -0.21 15.32 15.13
C THR A 178 -1.48 14.53 15.42
N GLU A 179 -2.36 14.36 14.44
CA GLU A 179 -3.60 13.60 14.60
C GLU A 179 -3.35 12.09 14.76
N LEU A 180 -2.37 11.52 14.05
CA LEU A 180 -1.95 10.14 14.26
C LEU A 180 -1.40 9.92 15.67
N GLU A 181 -0.57 10.84 16.18
CA GLU A 181 -0.03 10.74 17.54
C GLU A 181 -1.12 10.82 18.63
N LYS A 182 -2.17 11.61 18.40
CA LYS A 182 -3.36 11.68 19.28
C LYS A 182 -4.30 10.48 19.16
N ASN A 183 -3.95 9.49 18.32
CA ASN A 183 -4.78 8.34 18.00
C ASN A 183 -6.15 8.73 17.39
N ASN A 184 -6.16 9.75 16.51
CA ASN A 184 -7.34 10.09 15.71
C ASN A 184 -7.53 9.09 14.56
N ILE A 185 -8.42 8.12 14.78
CA ILE A 185 -8.70 7.04 13.83
C ILE A 185 -9.35 7.58 12.55
N ALA A 186 -10.12 8.66 12.62
CA ALA A 186 -10.73 9.27 11.43
C ALA A 186 -9.66 9.84 10.50
N ALA A 187 -8.69 10.58 11.06
CA ALA A 187 -7.56 11.10 10.29
C ALA A 187 -6.72 9.97 9.67
N ALA A 188 -6.44 8.91 10.44
CA ALA A 188 -5.75 7.73 9.93
C ALA A 188 -6.52 7.02 8.81
N THR A 189 -7.84 6.93 8.92
CA THR A 189 -8.71 6.28 7.92
C THR A 189 -8.71 7.06 6.61
N SER A 190 -8.93 8.38 6.67
CA SER A 190 -8.90 9.28 5.50
C SER A 190 -7.53 9.25 4.80
N PHE A 191 -6.45 9.32 5.59
CA PHE A 191 -5.08 9.22 5.07
C PHE A 191 -4.82 7.86 4.42
N SER A 192 -5.20 6.78 5.10
CA SER A 192 -5.00 5.41 4.63
C SER A 192 -5.66 5.16 3.29
N ALA A 193 -6.93 5.56 3.15
CA ALA A 193 -7.66 5.40 1.90
C ALA A 193 -7.06 6.25 0.77
N THR A 194 -6.65 7.48 1.07
CA THR A 194 -6.03 8.38 0.09
C THR A 194 -4.70 7.83 -0.42
N VAL A 195 -3.85 7.32 0.48
CA VAL A 195 -2.54 6.75 0.12
C VAL A 195 -2.70 5.45 -0.68
N ILE A 196 -3.67 4.59 -0.32
CA ILE A 196 -4.01 3.40 -1.12
C ILE A 196 -4.51 3.80 -2.51
N ALA A 197 -5.37 4.83 -2.60
CA ALA A 197 -5.87 5.35 -3.87
C ALA A 197 -4.73 5.81 -4.79
N ILE A 198 -3.69 6.45 -4.24
CA ILE A 198 -2.47 6.80 -4.99
C ILE A 198 -1.75 5.56 -5.48
N GLY A 199 -1.56 4.56 -4.60
CA GLY A 199 -0.95 3.30 -4.98
C GLY A 199 -1.66 2.62 -6.16
N ILE A 200 -2.99 2.68 -6.17
CA ILE A 200 -3.82 2.15 -7.26
C ILE A 200 -3.60 2.94 -8.56
N ILE A 201 -3.58 4.27 -8.52
CA ILE A 201 -3.34 5.08 -9.72
C ILE A 201 -1.93 4.83 -10.26
N LEU A 202 -0.90 4.82 -9.40
CA LEU A 202 0.47 4.57 -9.83
C LEU A 202 0.69 3.16 -10.36
N LEU A 203 -0.10 2.19 -9.91
CA LEU A 203 -0.04 0.84 -10.44
C LEU A 203 -0.26 0.82 -11.97
N HIS A 204 -1.10 1.72 -12.51
CA HIS A 204 -1.34 1.81 -13.96
C HIS A 204 -0.05 2.13 -14.72
N ALA A 205 0.65 3.22 -14.36
CA ALA A 205 1.94 3.57 -14.98
C ALA A 205 3.04 2.51 -14.81
N LEU A 206 2.95 1.68 -13.76
CA LEU A 206 4.00 0.73 -13.40
C LEU A 206 3.78 -0.66 -14.00
N ALA A 207 2.54 -1.10 -14.16
CA ALA A 207 2.17 -2.44 -14.61
C ALA A 207 2.34 -2.67 -16.13
N GLY A 208 2.61 -1.62 -16.90
CA GLY A 208 2.73 -1.69 -18.37
C GLY A 208 4.07 -2.23 -18.89
N GLU A 209 4.12 -2.48 -20.20
CA GLU A 209 5.36 -2.85 -20.90
C GLU A 209 6.41 -1.74 -20.81
N PHE A 210 7.66 -2.13 -20.53
CA PHE A 210 8.78 -1.19 -20.55
C PHE A 210 9.28 -0.98 -21.98
N VAL A 211 8.78 0.05 -22.66
CA VAL A 211 9.19 0.40 -24.03
C VAL A 211 10.49 1.20 -24.05
N SER A 212 10.57 2.27 -23.24
CA SER A 212 11.75 3.14 -23.14
C SER A 212 11.72 3.96 -21.86
N TRP A 213 12.89 4.44 -21.41
CA TRP A 213 12.97 5.33 -20.25
C TRP A 213 12.12 6.58 -20.42
N GLN A 214 12.18 7.23 -21.58
CA GLN A 214 11.43 8.47 -21.83
C GLN A 214 9.92 8.22 -21.73
N SER A 215 9.40 7.18 -22.38
CA SER A 215 7.97 6.87 -22.36
C SER A 215 7.48 6.47 -20.98
N SER A 216 8.20 5.58 -20.29
CA SER A 216 7.79 5.07 -18.97
C SER A 216 7.89 6.15 -17.88
N LEU A 217 8.91 7.02 -17.92
CA LEU A 217 8.98 8.18 -17.03
C LEU A 217 7.85 9.17 -17.31
N THR A 218 7.56 9.43 -18.59
CA THR A 218 6.47 10.34 -18.97
C THR A 218 5.13 9.82 -18.44
N LEU A 219 4.83 8.54 -18.64
CA LEU A 219 3.61 7.92 -18.13
C LEU A 219 3.53 7.97 -16.60
N PHE A 220 4.62 7.61 -15.92
CA PHE A 220 4.71 7.68 -14.45
C PHE A 220 4.41 9.08 -13.91
N PHE A 221 4.99 10.13 -14.51
CA PHE A 221 4.74 11.50 -14.06
C PHE A 221 3.34 12.01 -14.43
N ILE A 222 2.77 11.58 -15.55
CA ILE A 222 1.38 11.90 -15.90
C ILE A 222 0.44 11.30 -14.85
N ASP A 223 0.58 10.02 -14.54
CA ASP A 223 -0.25 9.34 -13.53
C ASP A 223 -0.06 9.94 -12.13
N ALA A 224 1.18 10.29 -11.78
CA ALA A 224 1.47 11.02 -10.54
C ALA A 224 0.73 12.36 -10.50
N LEU A 225 0.77 13.15 -11.58
CA LEU A 225 0.04 14.42 -11.65
C LEU A 225 -1.48 14.21 -11.58
N ILE A 226 -2.00 13.17 -12.22
CA ILE A 226 -3.42 12.80 -12.14
C ILE A 226 -3.77 12.45 -10.69
N ALA A 227 -2.99 11.64 -9.98
CA ALA A 227 -3.24 11.33 -8.58
C ALA A 227 -3.24 12.60 -7.70
N PHE A 228 -2.25 13.49 -7.89
CA PHE A 228 -2.13 14.73 -7.12
C PHE A 228 -3.23 15.75 -7.43
N ALA A 229 -3.84 15.71 -8.62
CA ALA A 229 -4.94 16.61 -8.98
C ALA A 229 -6.31 16.01 -8.65
N ALA A 230 -6.54 14.75 -9.05
CA ALA A 230 -7.83 14.08 -8.96
C ALA A 230 -8.24 13.84 -7.50
N LEU A 231 -7.34 13.40 -6.62
CA LEU A 231 -7.73 13.06 -5.25
C LEU A 231 -8.14 14.29 -4.42
N PRO A 232 -7.40 15.42 -4.43
CA PRO A 232 -7.89 16.65 -3.81
C PRO A 232 -9.18 17.17 -4.45
N LEU A 233 -9.32 17.06 -5.78
CA LEU A 233 -10.54 17.46 -6.47
C LEU A 233 -11.75 16.62 -6.01
N VAL A 234 -11.59 15.30 -5.94
CA VAL A 234 -12.61 14.37 -5.43
C VAL A 234 -13.01 14.75 -4.01
N ARG A 235 -12.06 15.03 -3.12
CA ARG A 235 -12.35 15.47 -1.74
C ARG A 235 -13.19 16.75 -1.73
N ILE A 236 -12.87 17.74 -2.56
CA ILE A 236 -13.67 18.97 -2.70
C ILE A 236 -15.08 18.67 -3.22
N LEU A 237 -15.22 17.75 -4.17
CA LEU A 237 -16.53 17.35 -4.69
C LEU A 237 -17.36 16.62 -3.63
N ILE A 238 -16.75 15.77 -2.80
CA ILE A 238 -17.44 15.09 -1.70
C ILE A 238 -17.95 16.13 -0.69
N ASP A 239 -17.09 17.08 -0.27
CA ASP A 239 -17.44 18.16 0.67
C ASP A 239 -18.62 19.00 0.14
N LYS A 240 -18.60 19.35 -1.15
CA LYS A 240 -19.62 20.23 -1.73
C LYS A 240 -20.91 19.54 -2.18
N LEU A 241 -20.82 18.33 -2.73
CA LEU A 241 -21.95 17.66 -3.39
C LEU A 241 -22.61 16.60 -2.51
N LEU A 242 -21.82 15.81 -1.79
CA LEU A 242 -22.35 14.72 -0.95
C LEU A 242 -22.64 15.18 0.47
N PHE A 243 -21.82 16.10 0.98
CA PHE A 243 -21.88 16.57 2.36
C PHE A 243 -22.01 18.10 2.49
N PRO A 244 -22.95 18.76 1.79
CA PRO A 244 -23.01 20.22 1.75
C PRO A 244 -23.21 20.90 3.12
N SER A 245 -23.68 20.15 4.12
CA SER A 245 -23.97 20.65 5.47
C SER A 245 -22.83 20.52 6.47
N ILE A 246 -21.76 19.80 6.13
CA ILE A 246 -20.61 19.58 7.04
C ILE A 246 -19.31 19.94 6.34
N ASN A 247 -18.30 20.33 7.10
CA ASN A 247 -16.94 20.46 6.59
C ASN A 247 -16.15 19.20 6.95
N ILE A 248 -15.64 18.49 5.94
CA ILE A 248 -14.95 17.20 6.14
C ILE A 248 -13.71 17.34 7.03
N ASP A 249 -12.91 18.41 6.85
CA ASP A 249 -11.69 18.61 7.63
C ASP A 249 -12.01 18.78 9.13
N ASN A 250 -13.04 19.57 9.47
CA ASN A 250 -13.52 19.72 10.85
C ASN A 250 -14.12 18.41 11.39
N ALA A 251 -14.89 17.68 10.58
CA ALA A 251 -15.46 16.39 10.98
C ALA A 251 -14.36 15.37 11.30
N ILE A 252 -13.24 15.39 10.58
CA ILE A 252 -12.09 14.50 10.81
C ILE A 252 -11.24 14.96 11.99
N GLU A 253 -10.84 16.24 12.04
CA GLU A 253 -9.91 16.75 13.05
C GLU A 253 -10.59 16.94 14.41
N GLN A 254 -11.74 17.62 14.44
CA GLN A 254 -12.40 18.04 15.69
C GLN A 254 -13.38 17.01 16.22
N GLU A 255 -14.20 16.42 15.34
CA GLU A 255 -15.23 15.45 15.75
C GLU A 255 -14.71 14.01 15.74
N GLN A 256 -13.53 13.75 15.16
CA GLN A 256 -12.97 12.41 14.95
C GLN A 256 -13.97 11.45 14.29
N ASN A 257 -14.74 11.96 13.32
CA ASN A 257 -15.85 11.25 12.71
C ASN A 257 -15.35 10.22 11.69
N ILE A 258 -15.19 8.98 12.17
CA ILE A 258 -14.73 7.84 11.35
C ILE A 258 -15.70 7.55 10.20
N ALA A 259 -17.01 7.78 10.37
CA ALA A 259 -18.00 7.51 9.33
C ALA A 259 -17.81 8.42 8.10
N VAL A 260 -17.50 9.69 8.32
CA VAL A 260 -17.17 10.63 7.24
C VAL A 260 -15.88 10.20 6.54
N ALA A 261 -14.84 9.88 7.31
CA ALA A 261 -13.56 9.42 6.76
C ALA A 261 -13.68 8.12 5.93
N LEU A 262 -14.54 7.18 6.36
CA LEU A 262 -14.81 5.95 5.62
C LEU A 262 -15.49 6.23 4.28
N LEU A 263 -16.52 7.09 4.26
CA LEU A 263 -17.21 7.40 3.00
C LEU A 263 -16.30 8.18 2.05
N GLU A 264 -15.58 9.18 2.57
CA GLU A 264 -14.57 9.93 1.80
C GLU A 264 -13.54 8.98 1.17
N GLY A 265 -12.97 8.10 2.00
CA GLY A 265 -11.96 7.14 1.57
C GLY A 265 -12.48 6.12 0.56
N ALA A 266 -13.70 5.60 0.74
CA ALA A 266 -14.31 4.67 -0.20
C ALA A 266 -14.49 5.31 -1.59
N ILE A 267 -14.88 6.58 -1.64
CA ILE A 267 -15.02 7.31 -2.91
C ILE A 267 -13.65 7.55 -3.54
N ALA A 268 -12.64 7.95 -2.77
CA ALA A 268 -11.28 8.13 -3.26
C ALA A 268 -10.71 6.85 -3.90
N ILE A 269 -10.87 5.70 -3.22
CA ILE A 269 -10.48 4.40 -3.76
C ILE A 269 -11.28 4.04 -5.02
N SER A 270 -12.59 4.30 -5.02
CA SER A 270 -13.46 4.01 -6.17
C SER A 270 -13.04 4.82 -7.40
N VAL A 271 -12.73 6.12 -7.23
CA VAL A 271 -12.23 6.97 -8.31
C VAL A 271 -10.87 6.50 -8.79
N ALA A 272 -9.95 6.15 -7.89
CA ALA A 272 -8.65 5.60 -8.26
C ALA A 272 -8.76 4.31 -9.08
N LEU A 273 -9.67 3.41 -8.73
CA LEU A 273 -9.94 2.20 -9.52
C LEU A 273 -10.48 2.54 -10.91
N VAL A 274 -11.41 3.50 -11.02
CA VAL A 274 -11.91 3.94 -12.32
C VAL A 274 -10.78 4.54 -13.16
N ILE A 275 -9.93 5.38 -12.58
CA ILE A 275 -8.76 5.94 -13.26
C ILE A 275 -7.83 4.83 -13.74
N PHE A 276 -7.51 3.86 -12.87
CA PHE A 276 -6.64 2.73 -13.20
C PHE A 276 -7.12 1.90 -14.40
N PHE A 277 -8.44 1.72 -14.56
CA PHE A 277 -9.01 0.93 -15.67
C PHE A 277 -9.40 1.77 -16.90
N ALA A 278 -9.56 3.08 -16.76
CA ALA A 278 -10.01 3.96 -17.83
C ALA A 278 -8.86 4.60 -18.62
N LEU A 279 -7.68 4.70 -18.01
CA LEU A 279 -6.43 5.06 -18.66
C LEU A 279 -5.72 3.81 -19.16
#